data_AF-A0A382HNN4-F1
#
_entry.id   AF-A0A382HNN4-F1
#
_cell.length_a   1.000
_cell.length_b   1.000
_cell.length_c   1.000
_cell.angle_alpha   90.00
_cell.angle_beta   90.00
_cell.angle_gamma   90.00
#
_symmetry.space_group_name_H-M   'P 1'
#
loop_
_entity.id
_entity.type
_entity.pdbx_description
1 polymer ?
#
loop_
_entity_poly.entity_id
_entity_poly.type
_entity_poly.pdbx_seq_one_letter_code
_entity_poly.pdbx_strand_id
1 'polypeptide(L)'
;MKLKNIPADISTKSIKEAQSEIKEIIIKLENTETDLESSMEQYNRMIYLNFHIQEQFKKKANEIRKTTLDKNGENTSKNLK
;
A
#
# COMPACT_ATOMS: atom_id res chain seq x y z
N MET A 1 4.47 0.19 10.72
CA MET A 1 4.55 -1.24 11.09
C MET A 1 5.40 -1.98 10.08
N LYS A 2 6.21 -2.97 10.49
CA LYS A 2 6.83 -3.92 9.55
C LYS A 2 5.87 -5.12 9.44
N LEU A 3 4.97 -5.10 8.46
CA LEU A 3 4.16 -6.27 8.14
C LEU A 3 5.03 -7.21 7.31
N LYS A 4 5.31 -8.41 7.84
CA LYS A 4 5.98 -9.47 7.08
C LYS A 4 4.92 -10.12 6.19
N ASN A 5 5.20 -10.17 4.89
CA ASN A 5 4.41 -10.86 3.86
C ASN A 5 3.00 -10.29 3.63
N ILE A 6 2.92 -9.23 2.80
CA ILE A 6 1.63 -8.79 2.25
C ILE A 6 1.05 -9.94 1.39
N PRO A 7 -0.25 -10.26 1.51
CA PRO A 7 -0.92 -11.20 0.63
C PRO A 7 -0.70 -10.89 -0.86
N ALA A 8 -0.49 -11.93 -1.67
CA ALA A 8 -0.15 -11.78 -3.08
C ALA A 8 -1.22 -10.99 -3.86
N ASP A 9 -2.50 -11.23 -3.56
CA ASP A 9 -3.64 -10.53 -4.17
C ASP A 9 -3.63 -9.03 -3.87
N ILE A 10 -3.16 -8.62 -2.68
CA ILE A 10 -3.03 -7.21 -2.31
C ILE A 10 -1.82 -6.58 -3.00
N SER A 11 -0.71 -7.31 -3.10
CA SER A 11 0.54 -6.81 -3.71
C SER A 11 0.38 -6.43 -5.19
N THR A 12 -0.55 -7.06 -5.90
CA THR A 12 -0.82 -6.79 -7.32
C THR A 12 -1.82 -5.66 -7.55
N LYS A 13 -2.53 -5.19 -6.52
CA LYS A 13 -3.53 -4.12 -6.67
C LYS A 13 -2.87 -2.78 -6.95
N SER A 14 -3.53 -1.98 -7.79
CA SER A 14 -3.26 -0.55 -7.89
C SER A 14 -3.73 0.19 -6.62
N ILE A 15 -3.22 1.41 -6.42
CA ILE A 15 -3.66 2.29 -5.32
C ILE A 15 -5.17 2.51 -5.37
N LYS A 16 -5.75 2.69 -6.57
CA LYS A 16 -7.20 2.92 -6.74
C LYS A 16 -8.01 1.70 -6.34
N GLU A 17 -7.60 0.50 -6.75
CA GLU A 17 -8.30 -0.74 -6.37
C GLU A 17 -8.24 -0.96 -4.87
N ALA A 18 -7.07 -0.77 -4.25
CA ALA A 18 -6.92 -0.88 -2.80
C ALA A 18 -7.80 0.14 -2.05
N GLN A 19 -7.91 1.38 -2.56
CA GLN A 19 -8.79 2.40 -1.98
C GLN A 19 -10.28 2.05 -2.11
N SER A 20 -10.71 1.54 -3.26
CA SER A 20 -12.10 1.10 -3.45
C SER A 20 -12.46 -0.02 -2.49
N GLU A 21 -11.57 -0.99 -2.33
CA GLU A 21 -11.78 -2.11 -1.41
C GLU A 21 -11.81 -1.67 0.06
N ILE A 22 -10.93 -0.74 0.46
CA ILE A 22 -11.00 -0.14 1.81
C ILE A 22 -12.36 0.52 2.07
N LYS A 23 -12.92 1.22 1.07
CA LYS A 23 -14.26 1.84 1.22
C LYS A 23 -15.34 0.79 1.43
N GLU A 24 -15.30 -0.30 0.68
CA GLU A 24 -16.23 -1.41 0.86
C GLU A 24 -16.08 -2.07 2.24
N ILE A 25 -14.85 -2.24 2.72
CA ILE A 25 -14.57 -2.76 4.06
C ILE A 25 -15.16 -1.84 5.14
N ILE A 26 -14.96 -0.52 5.02
CA ILE A 26 -15.51 0.45 5.99
C ILE A 26 -17.03 0.34 6.06
N ILE A 27 -17.72 0.30 4.91
CA ILE A 27 -19.18 0.14 4.85
C ILE A 27 -19.62 -1.14 5.57
N LYS A 28 -18.88 -2.25 5.40
CA LYS A 28 -19.18 -3.51 6.10
C LYS A 28 -18.95 -3.39 7.61
N LEU A 29 -17.83 -2.81 8.04
CA LEU A 29 -17.49 -2.67 9.45
C LEU A 29 -18.43 -1.71 10.20
N GLU A 30 -19.00 -0.73 9.51
CA GLU A 30 -20.00 0.18 10.07
C GLU A 30 -21.41 -0.45 10.13
N ASN A 31 -21.64 -1.58 9.45
CA ASN A 31 -22.92 -2.28 9.51
C ASN A 31 -23.06 -3.05 10.84
N THR A 32 -24.17 -2.80 11.54
CA THR A 32 -24.52 -3.42 12.83
C THR A 32 -24.90 -4.91 12.74
N GLU A 33 -25.09 -5.44 11.54
CA GLU A 33 -25.48 -6.84 11.30
C GLU A 33 -24.27 -7.78 11.09
N THR A 34 -23.05 -7.25 11.14
CA THR A 34 -21.82 -8.03 10.85
C THR A 34 -21.32 -8.75 12.10
N ASP A 35 -20.97 -10.04 11.98
CA ASP A 35 -20.41 -10.80 13.10
C ASP A 35 -18.96 -10.38 13.40
N LEU A 36 -18.52 -10.67 14.63
CA LEU A 36 -17.22 -10.25 15.15
C LEU A 36 -16.04 -10.90 14.39
N GLU A 37 -16.19 -12.15 13.97
CA GLU A 37 -15.12 -12.90 13.28
C GLU A 37 -14.89 -12.34 11.88
N SER A 38 -15.97 -12.14 11.12
CA SER A 38 -15.95 -11.44 9.82
C SER A 38 -15.36 -10.03 9.97
N SER A 39 -15.77 -9.28 10.99
CA SER A 39 -15.26 -7.94 11.24
C SER A 39 -13.74 -7.92 11.51
N MET A 40 -13.22 -8.90 12.25
CA MET A 40 -11.77 -9.05 12.47
C MET A 40 -11.03 -9.34 11.16
N GLU A 41 -11.56 -10.21 10.30
CA GLU A 41 -10.95 -10.51 9.01
C GLU A 41 -10.93 -9.27 8.09
N GLN A 42 -12.06 -8.57 7.96
CA GLN A 42 -12.17 -7.36 7.17
C GLN A 42 -11.21 -6.27 7.67
N TYR A 43 -11.11 -6.08 8.99
CA TYR A 43 -10.19 -5.12 9.58
C TYR A 43 -8.72 -5.46 9.31
N ASN A 44 -8.33 -6.73 9.48
CA ASN A 44 -6.98 -7.19 9.17
C ASN A 44 -6.64 -6.98 7.69
N ARG A 45 -7.60 -7.25 6.80
CA ARG A 45 -7.45 -7.00 5.37
C ARG A 45 -7.26 -5.51 5.07
N MET A 46 -8.01 -4.63 5.71
CA MET A 46 -7.85 -3.17 5.60
C MET A 46 -6.45 -2.72 6.03
N ILE A 47 -5.87 -3.29 7.09
CA ILE A 47 -4.49 -2.99 7.51
C ILE A 47 -3.49 -3.31 6.39
N TYR A 48 -3.59 -4.48 5.75
CA TYR A 48 -2.70 -4.85 4.65
C TYR A 48 -2.86 -3.95 3.43
N LEU A 49 -4.11 -3.60 3.06
CA LEU A 49 -4.39 -2.67 1.96
C LEU A 49 -3.79 -1.28 2.23
N ASN A 50 -3.94 -0.76 3.45
CA ASN A 50 -3.38 0.52 3.83
C ASN A 50 -1.84 0.52 3.81
N PHE A 51 -1.22 -0.57 4.29
CA PHE A 51 0.23 -0.71 4.24
C PHE A 51 0.76 -0.76 2.80
N HIS A 52 0.08 -1.48 1.90
CA HIS A 52 0.42 -1.52 0.47
C HIS A 52 0.38 -0.12 -0.15
N ILE A 53 -0.67 0.66 0.12
CA ILE A 53 -0.79 2.05 -0.34
C ILE A 53 0.39 2.89 0.16
N GLN A 54 0.73 2.79 1.45
CA GLN A 54 1.86 3.52 2.04
C GLN A 54 3.19 3.18 1.35
N GLU A 55 3.46 1.90 1.10
CA GLU A 55 4.70 1.48 0.42
C GLU A 55 4.75 1.96 -1.04
N GLN A 56 3.62 1.98 -1.76
CA GLN A 56 3.55 2.55 -3.11
C GLN A 56 3.86 4.05 -3.13
N PHE A 57 3.30 4.82 -2.19
CA PHE A 57 3.61 6.25 -2.08
C PHE A 57 5.07 6.50 -1.72
N LYS A 58 5.62 5.73 -0.76
CA LYS A 58 7.03 5.81 -0.38
C LYS A 58 7.96 5.48 -1.55
N LYS A 59 7.63 4.47 -2.35
CA LYS A 59 8.37 4.12 -3.57
C LYS A 59 8.38 5.28 -4.55
N LYS A 60 7.21 5.83 -4.89
CA LYS A 60 7.11 6.99 -5.80
C LYS A 60 7.84 8.23 -5.27
N ALA A 61 7.72 8.52 -3.98
CA ALA A 61 8.44 9.65 -3.37
C ALA A 61 9.97 9.50 -3.48
N ASN A 62 10.49 8.28 -3.27
CA ASN A 62 11.90 7.98 -3.44
C ASN A 62 12.36 8.10 -4.91
N GLU A 63 11.53 7.65 -5.87
CA GLU A 63 11.78 7.82 -7.30
C GLU A 63 11.87 9.30 -7.69
N ILE A 64 10.89 10.12 -7.25
CA ILE A 64 10.89 11.56 -7.48
C ILE A 64 12.14 12.22 -6.90
N ARG A 65 12.51 11.88 -5.66
CA ARG A 65 13.71 12.44 -5.01
C ARG A 65 15.00 12.13 -5.78
N LYS A 66 15.15 10.91 -6.30
CA LYS A 66 16.30 10.53 -7.13
C LYS A 66 16.36 11.37 -8.40
N THR A 67 15.24 11.47 -9.14
CA THR A 67 15.18 12.27 -10.37
C THR A 67 15.46 13.76 -10.15
N THR A 68 15.10 14.32 -8.99
CA THR A 68 15.43 15.73 -8.66
C THR A 68 16.91 15.93 -8.31
N LEU A 69 17.57 14.95 -7.70
CA LEU A 69 19.01 15.03 -7.41
C LEU A 69 19.83 14.95 -8.70
N ASP A 70 19.39 14.17 -9.68
CA ASP A 70 20.06 14.02 -10.97
C ASP A 70 20.09 15.33 -11.79
N LYS A 71 19.23 16.32 -11.46
CA LYS A 71 19.19 17.65 -12.10
C LYS A 71 20.18 18.67 -11.53
N ASN A 72 20.82 18.38 -10.38
CA ASN A 72 21.81 19.26 -9.75
C ASN A 72 23.27 18.95 -10.16
N GLY A 73 23.48 18.16 -11.23
CA GLY A 73 24.77 18.04 -11.88
C GLY A 73 25.76 17.10 -11.19
N GLU A 74 25.46 15.80 -11.18
CA GLU A 74 26.40 14.72 -11.58
C GLU A 74 25.71 13.36 -11.39
N ASN A 75 25.51 12.67 -12.51
CA ASN A 75 24.89 11.35 -12.55
C ASN A 75 26.02 10.31 -12.57
N THR A 76 26.27 9.62 -11.45
CA THR A 76 27.11 8.42 -11.46
C THR A 76 26.23 7.19 -11.34
N SER A 77 25.90 6.65 -12.51
CA SER A 77 25.46 5.28 -12.72
C SER A 77 26.42 4.33 -12.01
N LYS A 78 26.12 3.93 -10.76
CA LYS A 78 26.76 2.75 -10.19
C LYS A 78 26.13 1.53 -10.83
N ASN A 79 26.76 1.14 -11.95
CA ASN A 79 26.76 -0.18 -12.56
C ASN A 79 26.53 -1.26 -11.48
N LEU A 80 25.36 -1.90 -11.47
CA LEU A 80 25.21 -3.20 -10.81
C LEU A 80 25.58 -4.25 -11.86
N LYS A 81 26.83 -4.69 -11.79
CA LYS A 81 27.29 -5.96 -12.34
C LYS A 81 26.94 -7.07 -11.36
#